data_AF-A0A7C4V5Y1-F1
#
_entry.id   AF-A0A7C4V5Y1-F1
#
_cell.length_a   1.000
_cell.length_b   1.000
_cell.length_c   1.000
_cell.angle_alpha   90.00
_cell.angle_beta   90.00
_cell.angle_gamma   90.00
#
_symmetry.space_group_name_H-M   'P 1'
#
loop_
_entity.id
_entity.type
_entity.pdbx_description
1 polymer ?
#
loop_
_entity_poly.entity_id
_entity_poly.type
_entity_poly.pdbx_seq_one_letter_code
_entity_poly.pdbx_strand_id
1 'polypeptide(L)'
;MLPLAVEPFGGYRAWLETLPGYAGQVAFHRVLPARPPDVVPYEGAFKPVLARLGLAPYAHQAEAFEKLEAGANVVMATPTASGKSLVFQAPVLAAM
;
A
#
# COMPACT_ATOMS: atom_id res chain seq x y z
N MET A 1 -10.12 -9.26 -2.70
CA MET A 1 -10.54 -10.32 -1.76
C MET A 1 -10.46 -11.64 -2.51
N LEU A 2 -10.01 -12.73 -1.88
CA LEU A 2 -10.03 -14.04 -2.55
C LEU A 2 -11.50 -14.53 -2.68
N PRO A 3 -11.84 -15.34 -3.70
CA PRO A 3 -13.16 -15.95 -3.79
C PRO A 3 -13.48 -16.81 -2.57
N LEU A 4 -14.75 -16.85 -2.13
CA LEU A 4 -15.20 -17.73 -1.05
C LEU A 4 -14.88 -19.21 -1.32
N ALA A 5 -14.85 -19.59 -2.60
CA ALA A 5 -14.45 -20.93 -3.03
C ALA A 5 -13.02 -21.33 -2.61
N VAL A 6 -12.18 -20.38 -2.20
CA VAL A 6 -10.81 -20.64 -1.75
C VAL A 6 -10.74 -21.02 -0.26
N GLU A 7 -11.75 -20.70 0.54
CA GLU A 7 -11.75 -20.92 2.00
C GLU A 7 -11.40 -22.34 2.47
N PRO A 8 -11.90 -23.43 1.84
CA PRO A 8 -11.55 -24.78 2.29
C PRO A 8 -10.15 -25.22 1.88
N PHE A 9 -9.42 -24.41 1.11
CA PHE A 9 -8.09 -24.73 0.61
C PHE A 9 -7.01 -23.97 1.38
N GLY A 10 -5.82 -24.56 1.50
CA GLY A 10 -4.65 -23.91 2.13
C GLY A 10 -4.09 -22.71 1.35
N GLY A 11 -4.82 -22.17 0.38
CA GLY A 11 -4.47 -21.00 -0.41
C GLY A 11 -5.00 -21.06 -1.85
N TYR A 12 -4.85 -19.94 -2.56
CA TYR A 12 -5.35 -19.77 -3.94
C TYR A 12 -4.81 -20.82 -4.92
N ARG A 13 -3.53 -21.20 -4.80
CA ARG A 13 -2.94 -22.25 -5.66
C ARG A 13 -3.64 -23.59 -5.47
N ALA A 14 -3.83 -24.01 -4.21
CA ALA A 14 -4.45 -25.30 -3.91
C ALA A 14 -5.88 -25.37 -4.44
N TRP A 15 -6.64 -24.27 -4.35
CA TRP A 15 -7.93 -24.13 -5.01
C TRP A 15 -7.81 -24.22 -6.54
N LEU A 16 -6.90 -23.46 -7.15
CA LEU A 16 -6.71 -23.40 -8.60
C LEU A 16 -6.44 -24.78 -9.22
N GLU A 17 -5.64 -25.61 -8.56
CA GLU A 17 -5.29 -26.97 -9.03
C GLU A 17 -6.48 -27.95 -8.99
N THR A 18 -7.56 -27.61 -8.29
CA THR A 18 -8.81 -28.41 -8.30
C THR A 18 -9.70 -28.13 -9.50
N LEU A 19 -9.45 -27.04 -10.24
CA LEU A 19 -10.29 -26.68 -11.38
C LEU A 19 -10.08 -27.65 -12.55
N PRO A 20 -11.15 -28.03 -13.28
CA PRO A 20 -11.04 -28.89 -14.46
C PRO A 20 -10.02 -28.33 -15.47
N GLY A 21 -9.07 -29.18 -15.86
CA GLY A 21 -8.01 -28.81 -16.81
C GLY A 21 -6.82 -28.06 -16.22
N TYR A 22 -6.84 -27.64 -14.95
CA TYR A 22 -5.72 -26.90 -14.33
C TYR A 22 -4.65 -27.78 -13.67
N ALA A 23 -4.94 -29.07 -13.48
CA ALA A 23 -4.01 -30.02 -12.89
C ALA A 23 -2.66 -30.03 -13.65
N GLY A 24 -1.57 -29.77 -12.92
CA GLY A 24 -0.21 -29.77 -13.48
C GLY A 24 0.17 -28.55 -14.33
N GLN A 25 -0.67 -27.50 -14.43
CA GLN A 25 -0.35 -26.31 -15.24
C GLN A 25 0.50 -25.25 -14.50
N VAL A 26 0.58 -25.30 -13.17
CA VAL A 26 1.33 -24.31 -12.38
C VAL A 26 2.82 -24.67 -12.36
N ALA A 27 3.60 -24.06 -13.25
CA ALA A 27 5.04 -24.29 -13.32
C ALA A 27 5.83 -23.65 -12.15
N PHE A 28 5.32 -22.55 -11.59
CA PHE A 28 5.95 -21.84 -10.49
C PHE A 28 4.91 -21.14 -9.61
N HIS A 29 5.14 -21.15 -8.30
CA HIS A 29 4.40 -20.32 -7.36
C HIS A 29 5.33 -19.81 -6.27
N ARG A 30 5.07 -18.60 -5.79
CA ARG A 30 5.75 -18.03 -4.63
C ARG A 30 4.76 -17.24 -3.81
N VAL A 31 4.73 -17.50 -2.52
CA VAL A 31 4.04 -16.65 -1.54
C VAL A 31 5.03 -15.58 -1.10
N LEU A 32 4.64 -14.32 -1.24
CA LEU A 32 5.39 -13.21 -0.68
C LEU A 32 4.93 -12.99 0.77
N PRO A 33 5.85 -12.85 1.74
CA PRO A 33 5.45 -12.59 3.11
C PRO A 33 4.76 -11.22 3.20
N ALA A 34 3.77 -11.12 4.10
CA ALA A 34 3.17 -9.85 4.41
C ALA A 34 4.22 -8.90 5.00
N ARG A 35 4.27 -7.68 4.49
CA ARG A 35 5.13 -6.62 5.02
C ARG A 35 4.27 -5.38 5.27
N PRO A 36 3.56 -5.33 6.40
CA PRO A 36 2.80 -4.13 6.75
C PRO A 36 3.78 -2.95 6.90
N PRO A 37 3.41 -1.76 6.44
CA PRO A 37 4.23 -0.58 6.61
C PRO A 37 4.21 -0.11 8.07
N ASP A 38 5.31 0.47 8.52
CA ASP A 38 5.38 1.13 9.82
C ASP A 38 4.78 2.55 9.71
N VAL A 39 3.89 2.85 10.64
CA VAL A 39 3.41 4.22 10.87
C VAL A 39 4.47 4.95 11.68
N VAL A 40 4.81 6.17 11.25
CA VAL A 40 5.86 6.97 11.90
C VAL A 40 5.28 8.30 12.39
N PRO A 41 5.84 8.87 13.48
CA PRO A 41 5.55 10.24 13.86
C PRO A 41 5.91 11.20 12.73
N TYR A 42 5.14 12.26 12.57
CA TYR A 42 5.41 13.30 11.59
C TYR A 42 4.89 14.64 12.10
N GLU A 43 5.79 15.62 12.16
CA GLU A 43 5.59 16.93 12.76
C GLU A 43 5.72 18.07 11.75
N GLY A 44 5.71 17.74 10.46
CA GLY A 44 5.88 18.69 9.36
C GLY A 44 4.61 19.47 8.98
N ALA A 45 4.70 20.20 7.87
CA ALA A 45 3.70 21.16 7.40
C ALA A 45 2.32 20.55 7.16
N PHE A 46 2.24 19.26 6.81
CA PHE A 46 0.97 18.59 6.50
C PHE A 46 0.31 17.94 7.72
N LYS A 47 0.91 18.05 8.93
CA LYS A 47 0.36 17.48 10.17
C LYS A 47 -1.10 17.87 10.43
N PRO A 48 -1.55 19.14 10.24
CA PRO A 48 -2.95 19.50 10.45
C PRO A 48 -3.92 18.74 9.53
N VAL A 49 -3.55 18.54 8.26
CA VAL A 49 -4.37 17.79 7.29
C VAL A 49 -4.46 16.32 7.71
N LEU A 50 -3.33 15.71 8.07
CA LEU A 50 -3.28 14.32 8.53
C LEU A 50 -4.12 14.11 9.79
N ALA A 51 -4.02 15.02 10.76
CA ALA A 51 -4.84 15.01 11.97
C ALA A 51 -6.34 15.11 11.63
N ARG A 52 -6.73 15.96 10.69
CA ARG A 52 -8.13 16.12 10.27
C ARG A 52 -8.70 14.88 9.58
N LEU A 53 -7.85 14.14 8.86
CA LEU A 53 -8.18 12.87 8.21
C LEU A 53 -8.12 11.67 9.18
N GLY A 54 -7.60 11.85 10.40
CA GLY A 54 -7.41 10.75 11.36
C GLY A 54 -6.34 9.75 10.90
N LEU A 55 -5.35 10.22 10.14
CA LEU A 55 -4.29 9.39 9.57
C LEU A 55 -2.93 9.74 10.17
N ALA A 56 -2.09 8.74 10.34
CA ALA A 56 -0.66 8.90 10.60
C ALA A 56 0.11 8.31 9.41
N PRO A 57 1.20 8.95 8.95
CA PRO A 57 1.85 8.57 7.72
C PRO A 57 2.71 7.32 7.90
N TYR A 58 2.86 6.56 6.83
CA TYR A 58 3.91 5.55 6.71
C TYR A 58 5.27 6.20 6.46
N ALA A 59 6.36 5.48 6.76
CA ALA A 59 7.73 5.96 6.59
C ALA A 59 7.99 6.60 5.19
N HIS A 60 7.56 5.94 4.11
CA HIS A 60 7.73 6.45 2.74
C HIS A 60 6.88 7.69 2.43
N GLN A 61 5.78 7.91 3.16
CA GLN A 61 4.96 9.11 3.02
C GLN A 61 5.57 10.27 3.79
N ALA A 62 6.05 10.03 5.02
CA ALA A 62 6.75 11.03 5.81
C ALA A 62 8.01 11.54 5.10
N GLU A 63 8.85 10.64 4.56
CA GLU A 63 10.02 11.00 3.75
C GLU A 63 9.64 11.86 2.52
N ALA A 64 8.54 11.52 1.86
CA ALA A 64 8.07 12.29 0.71
C ALA A 64 7.55 13.67 1.13
N PHE A 65 6.85 13.77 2.26
CA PHE A 65 6.41 15.04 2.82
C PHE A 65 7.58 15.95 3.18
N GLU A 66 8.60 15.45 3.85
CA GLU A 66 9.82 16.20 4.16
C GLU A 66 10.48 16.78 2.90
N LYS A 67 10.54 16.00 1.81
CA LYS A 67 11.05 16.47 0.52
C LYS A 67 10.18 17.56 -0.12
N LEU A 68 8.86 17.40 -0.05
CA LEU A 68 7.90 18.38 -0.58
C LEU A 68 7.98 19.70 0.20
N GLU A 69 8.13 19.65 1.52
CA GLU A 69 8.35 20.82 2.38
C GLU A 69 9.62 21.58 2.03
N ALA A 70 10.68 20.87 1.64
CA ALA A 70 11.91 21.45 1.14
C ALA A 70 11.78 22.05 -0.29
N GLY A 71 10.59 22.04 -0.88
CA GLY A 71 10.32 22.56 -2.23
C GLY A 71 10.78 21.62 -3.35
N ALA A 72 11.07 20.34 -3.04
CA ALA A 72 11.51 19.38 -4.04
C ALA A 72 10.34 18.79 -4.84
N ASN A 73 10.60 18.46 -6.11
CA ASN A 73 9.71 17.60 -6.90
C ASN A 73 9.99 16.12 -6.56
N VAL A 74 8.94 15.34 -6.30
CA VAL A 74 9.07 13.95 -5.86
C VAL A 74 8.43 12.99 -6.87
N VAL A 75 9.15 11.92 -7.23
CA VAL A 75 8.62 10.77 -7.96
C VAL A 75 8.55 9.57 -7.01
N MET A 76 7.38 8.95 -6.87
CA MET A 76 7.18 7.80 -5.97
C MET A 76 6.95 6.51 -6.75
N ALA A 77 7.83 5.52 -6.57
CA ALA A 77 7.69 4.16 -7.09
C ALA A 77 7.31 3.20 -5.95
N THR A 78 6.06 3.27 -5.50
CA THR A 78 5.51 2.34 -4.49
C THR A 78 4.38 1.49 -5.07
N PRO A 79 4.11 0.28 -4.54
CA PRO A 79 3.04 -0.57 -5.03
C PRO A 79 1.66 0.10 -5.05
N THR A 80 0.72 -0.44 -5.83
CA THR A 80 -0.69 -0.04 -5.73
C THR A 80 -1.22 -0.28 -4.31
N ALA A 81 -2.13 0.59 -3.86
CA ALA A 81 -2.67 0.60 -2.50
C ALA A 81 -1.66 0.85 -1.35
N SER A 82 -0.44 1.32 -1.65
CA SER A 82 0.57 1.75 -0.66
C SER A 82 0.23 3.07 0.09
N GLY A 83 -0.90 3.70 -0.25
CA GLY A 83 -1.25 5.02 0.28
C GLY A 83 -0.54 6.21 -0.38
N LYS A 84 0.18 6.03 -1.51
CA LYS A 84 0.86 7.15 -2.19
C LYS A 84 -0.06 8.34 -2.57
N SER A 85 -1.37 8.12 -2.68
CA SER A 85 -2.33 9.19 -2.95
C SER A 85 -2.32 10.29 -1.90
N LEU A 86 -2.12 9.91 -0.63
CA LEU A 86 -2.04 10.85 0.48
C LEU A 86 -0.91 11.88 0.27
N VAL A 87 0.19 11.48 -0.37
CA VAL A 87 1.38 12.33 -0.55
C VAL A 87 1.13 13.50 -1.50
N PHE A 88 0.34 13.31 -2.57
CA PHE A 88 -0.01 14.42 -3.45
C PHE A 88 -1.32 15.11 -3.06
N GLN A 89 -2.19 14.46 -2.28
CA GLN A 89 -3.45 15.06 -1.82
C GLN A 89 -3.24 16.00 -0.63
N ALA A 90 -2.40 15.63 0.35
CA ALA A 90 -2.22 16.46 1.54
C ALA A 90 -1.67 17.87 1.24
N PRO A 91 -0.67 18.05 0.33
CA PRO A 91 -0.21 19.39 -0.05
C PRO A 91 -1.29 20.23 -0.74
N VAL A 92 -2.11 19.60 -1.59
CA VAL A 92 -3.23 20.29 -2.25
C VAL A 92 -4.26 20.75 -1.22
N LEU A 93 -4.63 19.86 -0.28
CA LEU A 93 -5.58 20.18 0.79
C LEU A 93 -5.04 21.24 1.76
N ALA A 94 -3.72 21.26 2.02
CA ALA A 94 -3.09 22.24 2.90
C ALA A 94 -3.03 23.65 2.28
N ALA A 95 -3.10 23.74 0.94
CA ALA A 95 -3.09 25.02 0.21
C ALA A 95 -4.49 25.62 0.00
N MET A 96 -5.55 24.92 0.43
CA MET A 96 -6.94 25.39 0.41
C MET A 96 -7.31 26.09 1.71
#